data_AF-A0A2G6C9R2-F1
#
_entry.id   AF-A0A2G6C9R2-F1
#
_cell.length_a   1.000
_cell.length_b   1.000
_cell.length_c   1.000
_cell.angle_alpha   90.00
_cell.angle_beta   90.00
_cell.angle_gamma   90.00
#
_symmetry.space_group_name_H-M   'P 1'
#
loop_
_entity.id
_entity.type
_entity.pdbx_description
1 polymer ?
#
loop_
_entity_poly.entity_id
_entity_poly.type
_entity_poly.pdbx_seq_one_letter_code
_entity_poly.pdbx_strand_id
1 'polypeptide(L)'
;MALSAEPVICNAGDKDLGGQVWRDYNANGIRDEAEPGYYDAGVVVRAFDTNNTEIATTTLSVDGSYVFAGLFAANSAVRVEFAGLPDGVQNGQNGTDGNTTVQFHDVPGCSASLAVQDPAEYCQVDPIISTTHFWPLEQNTNDPTLVGFRYSSGVTAPDGEHYKLSSWQNVSPHTFGESRQLGATFGIAWNRSEQYIYSAAIKEQYVGFGPGGRGQIYRTKISPVDGSVVSATESWVNVETDLGMSVCGTHNNLAAAGYSDEEFDQVGKCSLGDL
;
A
#
# COMPACT_ATOMS: atom_id res chain seq x y z
N MET A 1 -25.88 -12.78 8.24
CA MET A 1 -26.59 -11.54 7.90
C MET A 1 -26.49 -10.63 9.12
N ALA A 2 -25.40 -9.89 9.23
CA ALA A 2 -25.27 -8.86 10.25
C ALA A 2 -25.31 -7.54 9.49
N LEU A 3 -26.33 -6.73 9.76
CA LEU A 3 -26.35 -5.34 9.29
C LEU A 3 -25.16 -4.64 9.96
N SER A 4 -24.23 -4.16 9.15
CA SER A 4 -23.35 -3.04 9.53
C SER A 4 -24.27 -1.86 9.84
N ALA A 5 -24.55 -1.64 11.12
CA ALA A 5 -25.27 -0.47 11.55
C ALA A 5 -24.26 0.68 11.58
N GLU A 6 -24.22 1.46 10.49
CA GLU A 6 -23.68 2.82 10.54
C GLU A 6 -24.23 3.51 11.80
N PRO A 7 -23.42 4.22 12.60
CA PRO A 7 -23.97 5.15 13.57
C PRO A 7 -24.63 6.29 12.78
N VAL A 8 -25.91 6.10 12.47
CA VAL A 8 -26.75 7.07 11.79
C VAL A 8 -26.97 8.26 12.73
N ILE A 9 -26.15 9.31 12.60
CA ILE A 9 -26.39 10.64 13.23
C ILE A 9 -26.94 11.65 12.22
N CYS A 10 -26.83 11.38 10.92
CA CYS A 10 -27.52 12.13 9.88
C CYS A 10 -28.86 11.45 9.56
N ASN A 11 -29.97 12.13 9.84
CA ASN A 11 -31.24 11.69 9.30
C ASN A 11 -31.30 12.19 7.86
N ALA A 12 -31.30 11.30 6.86
CA ALA A 12 -31.49 11.68 5.46
C ALA A 12 -32.85 12.35 5.16
N GLY A 13 -33.66 12.66 6.19
CA GLY A 13 -34.88 13.45 6.11
C GLY A 13 -34.57 14.94 6.09
N ASP A 14 -34.77 15.54 4.92
CA ASP A 14 -34.79 16.97 4.59
C ASP A 14 -33.66 17.82 5.19
N LYS A 15 -32.57 17.92 4.40
CA LYS A 15 -31.53 18.99 4.40
C LYS A 15 -30.26 18.74 5.22
N ASP A 16 -30.10 17.53 5.77
CA ASP A 16 -28.90 17.17 6.52
C ASP A 16 -27.79 16.65 5.61
N LEU A 17 -26.54 17.01 5.91
CA LEU A 17 -25.36 16.34 5.39
C LEU A 17 -24.45 15.96 6.55
N GLY A 18 -23.91 14.75 6.54
CA GLY A 18 -22.97 14.34 7.57
C GLY A 18 -22.15 13.14 7.14
N GLY A 19 -21.35 12.68 8.09
CA GLY A 19 -20.52 11.49 7.94
C GLY A 19 -19.67 11.28 9.19
N GLN A 20 -18.65 10.46 9.05
CA GLN A 20 -17.75 10.12 10.14
C GLN A 20 -16.30 10.17 9.70
N VAL A 21 -15.45 10.62 10.59
CA VAL A 21 -13.99 10.50 10.47
C VAL A 21 -13.54 9.33 11.34
N TRP A 22 -12.71 8.43 10.81
CA TRP A 22 -12.24 7.25 11.55
C TRP A 22 -10.77 6.95 11.27
N ARG A 23 -10.15 6.21 12.20
CA ARG A 23 -8.80 5.67 12.04
C ARG A 23 -8.83 4.46 11.12
N ASP A 24 -8.41 4.64 9.88
CA ASP A 24 -8.22 3.57 8.90
C ASP A 24 -6.87 2.90 9.16
N TYR A 25 -6.86 2.00 10.14
CA TYR A 25 -5.62 1.36 10.61
C TYR A 25 -5.08 0.41 9.57
N ASN A 26 -5.93 -0.20 8.75
CA ASN A 26 -5.53 -1.18 7.75
C ASN A 26 -5.25 -0.58 6.36
N ALA A 27 -5.53 0.71 6.19
CA ALA A 27 -5.36 1.50 4.98
C ALA A 27 -6.09 0.87 3.78
N ASN A 28 -7.35 0.46 3.96
CA ASN A 28 -8.17 -0.13 2.90
C ASN A 28 -9.32 0.80 2.43
N GLY A 29 -9.57 1.92 3.15
CA GLY A 29 -10.66 2.85 2.85
C GLY A 29 -12.06 2.27 3.04
N ILE A 30 -12.20 1.20 3.82
CA ILE A 30 -13.45 0.58 4.26
C ILE A 30 -13.47 0.71 5.78
N ARG A 31 -14.62 1.09 6.35
CA ARG A 31 -14.70 1.22 7.80
C ARG A 31 -14.99 -0.13 8.44
N ASP A 32 -13.98 -0.70 9.09
CA ASP A 32 -14.10 -1.96 9.80
C ASP A 32 -14.60 -1.78 11.24
N GLU A 33 -15.22 -2.82 11.83
CA GLU A 33 -15.78 -2.76 13.20
C GLU A 33 -14.73 -2.41 14.27
N ALA A 34 -13.47 -2.82 14.05
CA ALA A 34 -12.36 -2.56 14.95
C ALA A 34 -11.75 -1.16 14.77
N GLU A 35 -12.22 -0.37 13.81
CA GLU A 35 -11.68 0.95 13.50
C GLU A 35 -12.46 2.05 14.23
N PRO A 36 -11.84 2.71 15.23
CA PRO A 36 -12.52 3.71 16.03
C PRO A 36 -12.74 4.98 15.22
N GLY A 37 -13.80 5.69 15.59
CA GLY A 37 -13.96 7.09 15.20
C GLY A 37 -12.73 7.91 15.60
N TYR A 38 -12.37 8.85 14.75
CA TYR A 38 -11.26 9.75 14.97
C TYR A 38 -11.78 11.15 15.29
N TYR A 39 -11.30 11.72 16.38
CA TYR A 39 -11.56 13.10 16.75
C TYR A 39 -10.28 13.76 17.22
N ASP A 40 -10.07 14.99 16.77
CA ASP A 40 -9.06 15.89 17.29
C ASP A 40 -9.66 17.29 17.30
N ALA A 41 -9.33 18.09 18.33
CA ALA A 41 -9.92 19.41 18.51
C ALA A 41 -9.56 20.41 17.39
N GLY A 42 -8.46 20.17 16.67
CA GLY A 42 -8.04 20.96 15.51
C GLY A 42 -8.81 20.64 14.23
N VAL A 43 -9.49 19.48 14.17
CA VAL A 43 -10.18 19.04 12.96
C VAL A 43 -11.52 19.75 12.81
N VAL A 44 -11.65 20.46 11.70
CA VAL A 44 -12.86 21.17 11.31
C VAL A 44 -13.37 20.64 9.97
N VAL A 45 -14.69 20.60 9.84
CA VAL A 45 -15.37 20.26 8.60
C VAL A 45 -16.12 21.48 8.09
N ARG A 46 -15.84 21.88 6.85
CA ARG A 46 -16.43 23.06 6.21
C ARG A 46 -17.25 22.65 5.00
N ALA A 47 -18.37 23.32 4.78
CA ALA A 47 -19.20 23.16 3.60
C ALA A 47 -19.20 24.45 2.78
N PHE A 48 -19.06 24.32 1.47
CA PHE A 48 -19.07 25.41 0.51
C PHE A 48 -20.19 25.21 -0.53
N ASP A 49 -20.79 26.31 -0.96
CA ASP A 49 -21.74 26.31 -2.07
C ASP A 49 -21.03 26.23 -3.44
N THR A 50 -21.81 26.19 -4.51
CA THR A 50 -21.32 26.16 -5.89
C THR A 50 -20.62 27.45 -6.33
N ASN A 51 -20.71 28.53 -5.55
CA ASN A 51 -20.01 29.80 -5.77
C ASN A 51 -18.70 29.87 -4.96
N ASN A 52 -18.26 28.77 -4.34
CA ASN A 52 -17.11 28.70 -3.42
C ASN A 52 -17.26 29.58 -2.16
N THR A 53 -18.49 29.86 -1.74
CA THR A 53 -18.75 30.56 -0.47
C THR A 53 -18.90 29.54 0.66
N GLU A 54 -18.19 29.74 1.76
CA GLU A 54 -18.37 28.91 2.96
C GLU A 54 -19.77 29.16 3.54
N ILE A 55 -20.57 28.10 3.64
CA ILE A 55 -21.97 28.16 4.09
C ILE A 55 -22.17 27.48 5.45
N ALA A 56 -21.24 26.64 5.88
CA ALA A 56 -21.25 26.04 7.21
C ALA A 56 -19.86 25.56 7.64
N THR A 57 -19.64 25.52 8.95
CA THR A 57 -18.49 24.87 9.59
C THR A 57 -18.94 24.12 10.83
N THR A 58 -18.33 22.97 11.10
CA THR A 58 -18.59 22.18 12.31
C THR A 58 -17.31 21.46 12.75
N THR A 59 -17.34 20.86 13.93
CA THR A 59 -16.27 20.04 14.50
C THR A 59 -16.75 18.60 14.67
N LEU A 60 -15.82 17.69 14.91
CA LEU A 60 -16.12 16.29 15.15
C LEU A 60 -16.60 16.07 16.60
N SER A 61 -17.54 15.15 16.76
CA SER A 61 -17.88 14.55 18.04
C SER A 61 -16.76 13.60 18.50
N VAL A 62 -16.81 13.14 19.76
CA VAL A 62 -15.81 12.22 20.33
C VAL A 62 -15.71 10.86 19.61
N ASP A 63 -16.76 10.48 18.89
CA ASP A 63 -16.80 9.29 18.05
C ASP A 63 -16.46 9.60 16.59
N GLY A 64 -15.94 10.79 16.28
CA GLY A 64 -15.58 11.24 14.94
C GLY A 64 -16.76 11.60 14.03
N SER A 65 -18.00 11.52 14.53
CA SER A 65 -19.19 11.88 13.75
C SER A 65 -19.38 13.39 13.65
N TYR A 66 -20.03 13.85 12.57
CA TYR A 66 -20.47 15.25 12.44
C TYR A 66 -21.72 15.34 11.56
N VAL A 67 -22.47 16.44 11.73
CA VAL A 67 -23.68 16.72 10.94
C VAL A 67 -23.86 18.22 10.73
N PHE A 68 -24.28 18.57 9.52
CA PHE A 68 -24.82 19.87 9.13
C PHE A 68 -26.34 19.78 9.09
N ALA A 69 -27.00 20.01 10.23
CA ALA A 69 -28.43 19.77 10.37
C ALA A 69 -29.30 20.92 9.82
N GLY A 70 -30.19 20.63 8.88
CA GLY A 70 -31.21 21.56 8.38
C GLY A 70 -30.69 22.77 7.59
N LEU A 71 -29.42 22.76 7.17
CA LEU A 71 -28.72 23.94 6.66
C LEU A 71 -28.89 24.18 5.16
N PHE A 72 -29.10 23.13 4.39
CA PHE A 72 -29.02 23.20 2.92
C PHE A 72 -30.41 23.15 2.27
N ALA A 73 -30.55 23.56 1.01
CA ALA A 73 -31.76 23.22 0.26
C ALA A 73 -31.68 21.75 -0.21
N ALA A 74 -32.80 21.04 -0.26
CA ALA A 74 -32.82 19.68 -0.80
C ALA A 74 -32.34 19.70 -2.27
N ASN A 75 -31.56 18.68 -2.66
CA ASN A 75 -30.88 18.54 -3.95
C ASN A 75 -29.84 19.63 -4.25
N SER A 76 -29.25 20.25 -3.22
CA SER A 76 -28.09 21.13 -3.41
C SER A 76 -26.82 20.32 -3.50
N ALA A 77 -25.95 20.66 -4.44
CA ALA A 77 -24.57 20.20 -4.46
C ALA A 77 -23.73 21.08 -3.53
N VAL A 78 -22.93 20.45 -2.68
CA VAL A 78 -22.02 21.13 -1.75
C VAL A 78 -20.64 20.50 -1.81
N ARG A 79 -19.61 21.34 -1.61
CA ARG A 79 -18.23 20.87 -1.42
C ARG A 79 -17.94 20.81 0.06
N VAL A 80 -17.54 19.64 0.55
CA VAL A 80 -17.11 19.42 1.93
C VAL A 80 -15.59 19.37 1.99
N GLU A 81 -15.00 20.12 2.91
CA GLU A 81 -13.56 20.13 3.16
C GLU A 81 -13.26 19.78 4.62
N PHE A 82 -12.32 18.86 4.80
CA PHE A 82 -11.74 18.51 6.10
C PHE A 82 -10.40 19.22 6.24
N ALA A 83 -10.23 19.98 7.31
CA ALA A 83 -9.01 20.74 7.57
C ALA A 83 -8.56 20.58 9.02
N GLY A 84 -7.29 20.91 9.29
CA GLY A 84 -6.73 20.85 10.63
C GLY A 84 -6.38 19.45 11.12
N LEU A 85 -6.12 18.51 10.19
CA LEU A 85 -5.49 17.23 10.54
C LEU A 85 -4.12 17.52 11.21
N PRO A 86 -3.82 16.93 12.38
CA PRO A 86 -2.53 17.09 13.05
C PRO A 86 -1.36 16.57 12.21
N ASP A 87 -0.15 17.05 12.51
CA ASP A 87 1.08 16.52 11.90
C ASP A 87 1.19 15.01 12.13
N GLY A 88 1.51 14.27 11.07
CA GLY A 88 1.56 12.80 11.08
C GLY A 88 0.24 12.13 10.71
N VAL A 89 -0.90 12.81 10.89
CA VAL A 89 -2.21 12.32 10.44
C VAL A 89 -2.47 12.78 9.02
N GLN A 90 -2.73 11.82 8.14
CA GLN A 90 -2.98 12.08 6.73
C GLN A 90 -4.29 11.43 6.24
N ASN A 91 -4.68 11.81 5.03
CA ASN A 91 -5.84 11.22 4.36
C ASN A 91 -5.70 9.70 4.26
N GLY A 92 -6.79 9.01 4.58
CA GLY A 92 -7.01 7.58 4.36
C GLY A 92 -6.93 7.17 2.90
N GLN A 93 -7.06 5.88 2.64
CA GLN A 93 -7.29 5.44 1.29
C GLN A 93 -8.68 5.91 0.82
N ASN A 94 -8.76 6.35 -0.43
CA ASN A 94 -10.05 6.51 -1.10
C ASN A 94 -10.57 5.11 -1.48
N GLY A 95 -11.60 4.65 -0.77
CA GLY A 95 -12.13 3.30 -0.83
C GLY A 95 -13.65 3.30 -0.92
N THR A 96 -14.30 2.27 -0.37
CA THR A 96 -15.77 2.18 -0.38
C THR A 96 -16.41 3.21 0.53
N ASP A 97 -15.83 3.41 1.72
CA ASP A 97 -16.35 4.36 2.71
C ASP A 97 -15.45 5.59 2.81
N GLY A 98 -14.14 5.40 2.62
CA GLY A 98 -13.10 6.42 2.72
C GLY A 98 -13.08 7.31 1.49
N ASN A 99 -13.04 8.62 1.69
CA ASN A 99 -12.94 9.61 0.62
C ASN A 99 -11.69 10.50 0.81
N THR A 100 -11.49 11.46 -0.08
CA THR A 100 -10.43 12.47 0.09
C THR A 100 -10.85 13.61 1.03
N THR A 101 -9.91 14.45 1.47
CA THR A 101 -10.21 15.60 2.33
C THR A 101 -11.07 16.68 1.65
N VAL A 102 -11.22 16.64 0.33
CA VAL A 102 -12.12 17.53 -0.43
C VAL A 102 -13.12 16.68 -1.19
N GLN A 103 -14.40 16.82 -0.86
CA GLN A 103 -15.47 15.95 -1.36
C GLN A 103 -16.61 16.79 -1.94
N PHE A 104 -17.35 16.21 -2.88
CA PHE A 104 -18.54 16.83 -3.46
C PHE A 104 -19.73 15.90 -3.21
N HIS A 105 -20.77 16.43 -2.57
CA HIS A 105 -21.95 15.66 -2.17
C HIS A 105 -23.23 16.38 -2.55
N ASP A 106 -24.26 15.61 -2.84
CA ASP A 106 -25.64 16.10 -2.91
C ASP A 106 -26.30 15.98 -1.53
N VAL A 107 -27.20 16.92 -1.22
CA VAL A 107 -27.95 16.95 0.04
C VAL A 107 -29.39 16.48 -0.18
N PRO A 108 -29.98 15.65 0.71
CA PRO A 108 -29.40 15.15 1.96
C PRO A 108 -28.50 13.93 1.75
N GLY A 109 -27.53 13.74 2.65
CA GLY A 109 -26.56 12.65 2.53
C GLY A 109 -25.82 12.31 3.83
N CYS A 110 -25.38 11.06 3.94
CA CYS A 110 -24.62 10.54 5.07
C CYS A 110 -23.24 10.01 4.68
N SER A 111 -22.86 10.23 3.42
CA SER A 111 -21.67 9.65 2.80
C SER A 111 -20.45 10.55 2.86
N ALA A 112 -20.52 11.70 3.56
CA ALA A 112 -19.41 12.63 3.66
C ALA A 112 -18.41 12.19 4.73
N SER A 113 -17.87 10.99 4.59
CA SER A 113 -17.00 10.35 5.58
C SER A 113 -15.53 10.44 5.14
N LEU A 114 -14.61 10.48 6.10
CA LEU A 114 -13.17 10.59 5.85
C LEU A 114 -12.40 9.52 6.64
N ALA A 115 -11.71 8.64 5.92
CA ALA A 115 -10.68 7.80 6.52
C ALA A 115 -9.45 8.66 6.83
N VAL A 116 -8.81 8.47 7.99
CA VAL A 116 -7.51 9.07 8.30
C VAL A 116 -6.54 8.02 8.83
N GLN A 117 -5.26 8.22 8.58
CA GLN A 117 -4.20 7.29 8.97
C GLN A 117 -3.05 8.05 9.62
N ASP A 118 -2.43 7.44 10.61
CA ASP A 118 -1.13 7.86 11.14
C ASP A 118 -0.12 6.72 10.90
N PRO A 119 0.89 6.92 10.03
CA PRO A 119 1.92 5.92 9.78
C PRO A 119 2.67 5.47 11.02
N ALA A 120 2.79 6.32 12.05
CA ALA A 120 3.48 5.99 13.29
C ALA A 120 2.64 5.07 14.19
N GLU A 121 1.32 5.06 14.05
CA GLU A 121 0.40 4.20 14.79
C GLU A 121 0.25 2.81 14.14
N TYR A 122 0.87 2.57 12.98
CA TYR A 122 0.78 1.27 12.33
C TYR A 122 1.48 0.19 13.16
N CYS A 123 0.68 -0.75 13.65
CA CYS A 123 1.14 -1.98 14.30
C CYS A 123 0.40 -3.16 13.68
N GLN A 124 1.15 -4.18 13.27
CA GLN A 124 0.59 -5.45 12.83
C GLN A 124 1.18 -6.57 13.69
N VAL A 125 0.30 -7.45 14.18
CA VAL A 125 0.74 -8.68 14.85
C VAL A 125 1.36 -9.59 13.80
N ASP A 126 2.61 -9.99 14.05
CA ASP A 126 3.34 -10.95 13.24
C ASP A 126 3.32 -10.66 11.72
N PRO A 127 3.88 -9.49 11.32
CA PRO A 127 3.86 -9.07 9.92
C PRO A 127 4.67 -10.02 9.05
N ILE A 128 4.36 -10.03 7.77
CA ILE A 128 5.17 -10.73 6.77
C ILE A 128 6.32 -9.82 6.37
N ILE A 129 7.55 -10.31 6.51
CA ILE A 129 8.74 -9.67 5.96
C ILE A 129 9.06 -10.33 4.64
N SER A 130 9.42 -9.54 3.64
CA SER A 130 9.86 -10.03 2.33
C SER A 130 11.32 -9.69 2.07
N THR A 131 12.00 -10.59 1.37
CA THR A 131 13.38 -10.40 0.88
C THR A 131 13.51 -11.04 -0.50
N THR A 132 14.56 -10.68 -1.21
CA THR A 132 14.96 -11.35 -2.44
C THR A 132 16.10 -12.34 -2.19
N HIS A 133 16.19 -13.34 -3.05
CA HIS A 133 17.27 -14.33 -3.12
C HIS A 133 17.70 -14.47 -4.58
N PHE A 134 19.01 -14.51 -4.80
CA PHE A 134 19.60 -14.63 -6.12
C PHE A 134 20.05 -16.05 -6.42
N TRP A 135 19.65 -16.55 -7.58
CA TRP A 135 20.01 -17.88 -8.07
C TRP A 135 21.05 -17.75 -9.18
N PRO A 136 22.35 -17.97 -8.90
CA PRO A 136 23.39 -17.83 -9.90
C PRO A 136 23.23 -18.90 -10.98
N LEU A 137 23.38 -18.50 -12.25
CA LEU A 137 23.29 -19.34 -13.46
C LEU A 137 21.90 -19.98 -13.72
N GLU A 138 20.95 -19.80 -12.80
CA GLU A 138 19.61 -20.38 -12.85
C GLU A 138 18.59 -19.29 -13.22
N GLN A 139 18.55 -18.96 -14.51
CA GLN A 139 17.45 -18.20 -15.11
C GLN A 139 16.44 -19.16 -15.70
N ASN A 140 15.15 -18.85 -15.53
CA ASN A 140 14.02 -19.61 -16.05
C ASN A 140 13.67 -20.89 -15.28
N THR A 141 13.99 -20.95 -13.99
CA THR A 141 13.57 -22.04 -13.10
C THR A 141 12.39 -21.61 -12.21
N ASN A 142 11.88 -22.55 -11.42
CA ASN A 142 10.84 -22.26 -10.42
C ASN A 142 11.44 -21.91 -9.05
N ASP A 143 12.71 -21.50 -9.02
CA ASP A 143 13.41 -21.27 -7.76
C ASP A 143 12.94 -19.97 -7.11
N PRO A 144 12.70 -19.99 -5.78
CA PRO A 144 12.07 -18.88 -5.08
C PRO A 144 13.02 -17.68 -5.00
N THR A 145 12.66 -16.59 -5.67
CA THR A 145 13.47 -15.37 -5.78
C THR A 145 12.93 -14.28 -4.87
N LEU A 146 11.66 -13.91 -5.01
CA LEU A 146 11.00 -13.05 -4.04
C LEU A 146 10.28 -13.94 -3.04
N VAL A 147 10.67 -13.83 -1.78
CA VAL A 147 10.16 -14.69 -0.71
C VAL A 147 9.61 -13.86 0.44
N GLY A 148 8.74 -14.47 1.24
CA GLY A 148 8.29 -13.87 2.50
C GLY A 148 8.08 -14.88 3.61
N PHE A 149 8.23 -14.40 4.83
CA PHE A 149 8.07 -15.17 6.05
C PHE A 149 7.51 -14.27 7.15
N ARG A 150 6.80 -14.86 8.10
CA ARG A 150 6.31 -14.13 9.28
C ARG A 150 7.46 -13.61 10.10
N TYR A 151 7.30 -12.47 10.77
CA TYR A 151 8.28 -11.93 11.72
C TYR A 151 8.65 -12.95 12.81
N SER A 152 7.67 -13.75 13.25
CA SER A 152 7.84 -14.84 14.21
C SER A 152 8.48 -16.10 13.63
N SER A 153 8.79 -16.14 12.32
CA SER A 153 9.37 -17.31 11.67
C SER A 153 10.77 -17.58 12.20
N GLY A 154 10.92 -18.71 12.88
CA GLY A 154 12.14 -19.15 13.55
C GLY A 154 11.81 -20.04 14.74
N VAL A 155 12.83 -20.52 15.45
CA VAL A 155 12.64 -21.17 16.75
C VAL A 155 13.50 -20.44 17.78
N THR A 156 12.85 -19.93 18.81
CA THR A 156 13.52 -19.52 20.05
C THR A 156 13.80 -20.80 20.84
N ALA A 157 15.06 -21.10 21.10
CA ALA A 157 15.37 -22.20 21.99
C ALA A 157 14.93 -21.89 23.43
N PRO A 158 14.81 -22.92 24.30
CA PRO A 158 14.41 -22.73 25.69
C PRO A 158 15.29 -21.78 26.51
N ASP A 159 16.51 -21.48 26.05
CA ASP A 159 17.45 -20.54 26.67
C ASP A 159 17.30 -19.08 26.17
N GLY A 160 16.35 -18.82 25.26
CA GLY A 160 16.12 -17.50 24.68
C GLY A 160 17.04 -17.15 23.52
N GLU A 161 17.94 -18.03 23.11
CA GLU A 161 18.79 -17.80 21.93
C GLU A 161 18.09 -18.21 20.63
N HIS A 162 18.37 -17.44 19.57
CA HIS A 162 17.90 -17.71 18.22
C HIS A 162 18.91 -18.63 17.51
N TYR A 163 18.57 -19.91 17.36
CA TYR A 163 19.42 -20.88 16.65
C TYR A 163 19.04 -21.03 15.18
N LYS A 164 20.04 -21.35 14.34
CA LYS A 164 19.76 -21.94 13.03
C LYS A 164 19.01 -23.26 13.26
N LEU A 165 17.78 -23.33 12.75
CA LEU A 165 16.99 -24.54 12.75
C LEU A 165 17.78 -25.70 12.14
N SER A 166 17.75 -26.87 12.79
CA SER A 166 18.17 -28.09 12.11
C SER A 166 17.38 -28.24 10.81
N SER A 167 18.01 -28.78 9.77
CA SER A 167 17.53 -28.78 8.37
C SER A 167 16.10 -29.29 8.11
N TRP A 168 15.44 -29.87 9.13
CA TRP A 168 14.13 -30.50 9.05
C TRP A 168 12.97 -29.67 9.66
N GLN A 169 13.26 -28.52 10.26
CA GLN A 169 12.25 -27.64 10.89
C GLN A 169 12.15 -26.26 10.24
N ASN A 170 12.85 -26.02 9.13
CA ASN A 170 12.72 -24.77 8.38
C ASN A 170 11.25 -24.56 8.01
N VAL A 171 10.66 -23.47 8.51
CA VAL A 171 9.38 -22.98 8.03
C VAL A 171 9.60 -22.60 6.57
N SER A 172 8.96 -23.31 5.63
CA SER A 172 9.09 -22.97 4.22
C SER A 172 8.59 -21.55 3.99
N PRO A 173 9.42 -20.64 3.46
CA PRO A 173 8.97 -19.30 3.15
C PRO A 173 7.90 -19.37 2.05
N HIS A 174 7.04 -18.36 2.02
CA HIS A 174 6.16 -18.13 0.90
C HIS A 174 6.99 -17.73 -0.31
N THR A 175 6.79 -18.39 -1.45
CA THR A 175 7.33 -17.96 -2.73
C THR A 175 6.37 -16.95 -3.35
N PHE A 176 6.78 -15.68 -3.40
CA PHE A 176 6.01 -14.62 -4.07
C PHE A 176 6.35 -14.54 -5.55
N GLY A 177 7.62 -14.74 -5.90
CA GLY A 177 8.06 -14.75 -7.29
C GLY A 177 9.23 -15.69 -7.53
N GLU A 178 9.22 -16.33 -8.69
CA GLU A 178 10.20 -17.30 -9.11
C GLU A 178 11.28 -16.67 -10.00
N SER A 179 12.44 -17.31 -10.12
CA SER A 179 13.58 -16.82 -10.92
C SER A 179 13.21 -16.58 -12.38
N ARG A 180 12.32 -17.41 -12.96
CA ARG A 180 11.78 -17.20 -14.32
C ARG A 180 10.94 -15.94 -14.49
N GLN A 181 10.42 -15.37 -13.40
CA GLN A 181 9.56 -14.17 -13.43
C GLN A 181 10.37 -12.91 -13.14
N LEU A 182 11.34 -12.98 -12.22
CA LEU A 182 12.00 -11.82 -11.64
C LEU A 182 13.48 -11.68 -12.05
N GLY A 183 14.19 -12.80 -12.20
CA GLY A 183 15.66 -12.77 -12.26
C GLY A 183 16.27 -12.13 -11.01
N ALA A 184 17.34 -11.35 -11.15
CA ALA A 184 17.87 -10.55 -10.05
C ALA A 184 17.00 -9.32 -9.75
N THR A 185 16.49 -9.25 -8.51
CA THR A 185 15.75 -8.09 -8.01
C THR A 185 16.25 -7.53 -6.67
N PHE A 186 16.16 -6.22 -6.53
CA PHE A 186 16.43 -5.45 -5.32
C PHE A 186 15.37 -4.34 -5.18
N GLY A 187 15.40 -3.56 -4.10
CA GLY A 187 14.46 -2.44 -3.91
C GLY A 187 13.03 -2.93 -3.76
N ILE A 188 12.76 -3.58 -2.63
CA ILE A 188 11.42 -4.10 -2.32
C ILE A 188 10.59 -2.99 -1.66
N ALA A 189 9.38 -2.77 -2.16
CA ALA A 189 8.43 -1.83 -1.57
C ALA A 189 7.06 -2.48 -1.41
N TRP A 190 6.34 -2.12 -0.35
CA TRP A 190 4.98 -2.59 -0.08
C TRP A 190 3.97 -1.47 -0.28
N ASN A 191 2.98 -1.70 -1.14
CA ASN A 191 1.79 -0.87 -1.25
C ASN A 191 0.67 -1.58 -0.51
N ARG A 192 0.32 -1.01 0.64
CA ARG A 192 -0.69 -1.54 1.55
C ARG A 192 -2.10 -1.53 0.97
N SER A 193 -2.44 -0.41 0.33
CA SER A 193 -3.76 -0.16 -0.25
C SER A 193 -4.14 -1.15 -1.35
N GLU A 194 -3.21 -1.46 -2.24
CA GLU A 194 -3.45 -2.37 -3.37
C GLU A 194 -2.96 -3.79 -3.11
N GLN A 195 -2.24 -3.97 -1.99
CA GLN A 195 -1.63 -5.21 -1.52
C GLN A 195 -0.57 -5.77 -2.49
N TYR A 196 0.21 -4.87 -3.10
CA TYR A 196 1.31 -5.23 -4.00
C TYR A 196 2.67 -5.09 -3.32
N ILE A 197 3.50 -6.12 -3.48
CA ILE A 197 4.95 -5.99 -3.33
C ILE A 197 5.53 -5.58 -4.68
N TYR A 198 6.28 -4.49 -4.72
CA TYR A 198 7.10 -4.10 -5.87
C TYR A 198 8.53 -4.58 -5.67
N SER A 199 9.18 -4.98 -6.76
CA SER A 199 10.61 -5.31 -6.77
C SER A 199 11.23 -4.82 -8.07
N ALA A 200 12.43 -4.24 -7.99
CA ALA A 200 13.12 -3.65 -9.13
C ALA A 200 14.20 -4.59 -9.65
N ALA A 201 14.32 -4.70 -10.98
CA ALA A 201 15.40 -5.43 -11.63
C ALA A 201 16.75 -4.80 -11.28
N ILE A 202 17.70 -5.61 -10.85
CA ILE A 202 19.08 -5.20 -10.57
C ILE A 202 20.07 -6.08 -11.33
N LYS A 203 21.18 -5.48 -11.79
CA LYS A 203 22.29 -6.23 -12.35
C LYS A 203 23.13 -6.79 -11.23
N GLU A 204 23.07 -8.10 -11.07
CA GLU A 204 23.97 -8.88 -10.23
C GLU A 204 24.88 -9.76 -11.09
N GLN A 205 26.00 -10.16 -10.52
CA GLN A 205 26.90 -11.08 -11.19
C GLN A 205 26.28 -12.48 -11.26
N TYR A 206 26.41 -13.16 -12.41
CA TYR A 206 25.90 -14.52 -12.65
C TYR A 206 24.38 -14.69 -12.61
N VAL A 207 23.64 -13.63 -12.38
CA VAL A 207 22.19 -13.64 -12.31
C VAL A 207 21.70 -12.68 -13.38
N GLY A 208 20.79 -13.15 -14.23
CA GLY A 208 20.23 -12.31 -15.28
C GLY A 208 18.88 -11.78 -14.87
N PHE A 209 18.35 -10.92 -15.73
CA PHE A 209 17.06 -10.28 -15.52
C PHE A 209 15.92 -11.24 -15.78
N GLY A 210 14.77 -10.98 -15.17
CA GLY A 210 13.52 -11.57 -15.61
C GLY A 210 13.10 -11.04 -16.99
N PRO A 211 11.92 -11.45 -17.49
CA PRO A 211 11.47 -11.17 -18.86
C PRO A 211 11.40 -9.68 -19.26
N GLY A 212 11.28 -8.78 -18.28
CA GLY A 212 11.24 -7.34 -18.49
C GLY A 212 12.60 -6.63 -18.61
N GLY A 213 13.71 -7.33 -18.35
CA GLY A 213 15.05 -6.74 -18.45
C GLY A 213 15.40 -5.71 -17.36
N ARG A 214 16.45 -4.94 -17.61
CA ARG A 214 17.21 -4.13 -16.62
C ARG A 214 16.53 -2.86 -16.07
N GLY A 215 15.41 -2.44 -16.66
CA GLY A 215 14.60 -1.32 -16.19
C GLY A 215 13.28 -1.74 -15.57
N GLN A 216 13.05 -3.05 -15.42
CA GLN A 216 11.75 -3.56 -15.01
C GLN A 216 11.50 -3.37 -13.52
N ILE A 217 10.35 -2.79 -13.18
CA ILE A 217 9.72 -2.91 -11.88
C ILE A 217 8.63 -3.97 -12.01
N TYR A 218 8.70 -5.01 -11.18
CA TYR A 218 7.71 -6.06 -11.08
C TYR A 218 6.76 -5.77 -9.94
N ARG A 219 5.57 -6.37 -9.97
CA ARG A 219 4.65 -6.38 -8.83
C ARG A 219 4.06 -7.76 -8.60
N THR A 220 3.82 -8.08 -7.33
CA THR A 220 3.18 -9.33 -6.90
C THR A 220 2.09 -9.00 -5.89
N LYS A 221 0.86 -9.45 -6.13
CA LYS A 221 -0.24 -9.23 -5.18
C LYS A 221 -0.25 -10.34 -4.15
N ILE A 222 -0.21 -9.98 -2.88
CA ILE A 222 -0.25 -10.96 -1.78
C ILE A 222 -1.37 -10.64 -0.81
N SER A 223 -1.81 -11.65 -0.08
CA SER A 223 -2.67 -11.48 1.09
C SER A 223 -1.79 -11.12 2.28
N PRO A 224 -1.96 -9.94 2.91
CA PRO A 224 -1.22 -9.57 4.11
C PRO A 224 -1.65 -10.40 5.34
N VAL A 225 -2.77 -11.13 5.22
CA VAL A 225 -3.33 -11.95 6.30
C VAL A 225 -2.56 -13.25 6.46
N ASP A 226 -2.24 -13.94 5.37
CA ASP A 226 -1.63 -15.27 5.39
C ASP A 226 -0.36 -15.40 4.53
N GLY A 227 -0.06 -14.44 3.67
CA GLY A 227 1.09 -14.49 2.76
C GLY A 227 0.82 -15.27 1.48
N SER A 228 -0.42 -15.65 1.21
CA SER A 228 -0.75 -16.29 -0.07
C SER A 228 -0.59 -15.31 -1.23
N VAL A 229 -0.11 -15.81 -2.37
CA VAL A 229 -0.07 -15.03 -3.62
C VAL A 229 -1.49 -14.96 -4.18
N VAL A 230 -2.04 -13.75 -4.21
CA VAL A 230 -3.39 -13.46 -4.74
C VAL A 230 -3.36 -13.37 -6.26
N SER A 231 -2.31 -12.75 -6.81
CA SER A 231 -2.04 -12.75 -8.26
C SER A 231 -0.56 -12.96 -8.51
N ALA A 232 -0.25 -13.74 -9.54
CA ALA A 232 1.11 -14.05 -9.93
C ALA A 232 1.94 -12.78 -10.18
N THR A 233 3.24 -12.89 -9.97
CA THR A 233 4.21 -11.83 -10.28
C THR A 233 4.15 -11.46 -11.76
N GLU A 234 4.07 -10.16 -12.03
CA GLU A 234 4.02 -9.60 -13.38
C GLU A 234 4.94 -8.38 -13.55
N SER A 235 5.33 -8.11 -14.80
CA SER A 235 5.98 -6.86 -15.19
C SER A 235 4.97 -5.70 -15.07
N TRP A 236 5.30 -4.65 -14.31
CA TRP A 236 4.43 -3.50 -14.10
C TRP A 236 4.80 -2.29 -14.94
N VAL A 237 5.97 -1.70 -14.70
CA VAL A 237 6.51 -0.55 -15.42
C VAL A 237 7.96 -0.82 -15.74
N ASN A 238 8.39 -0.53 -16.95
CA ASN A 238 9.80 -0.48 -17.30
C ASN A 238 10.25 0.97 -17.45
N VAL A 239 11.17 1.41 -16.59
CA VAL A 239 11.58 2.81 -16.54
C VAL A 239 12.35 3.26 -17.79
N GLU A 240 13.01 2.36 -18.52
CA GLU A 240 13.69 2.69 -19.77
C GLU A 240 12.69 2.86 -20.91
N THR A 241 11.81 1.88 -21.11
CA THR A 241 10.92 1.85 -22.28
C THR A 241 9.68 2.70 -22.11
N ASP A 242 9.15 2.77 -20.89
CA ASP A 242 7.85 3.40 -20.64
C ASP A 242 8.03 4.86 -20.18
N LEU A 243 9.13 5.14 -19.45
CA LEU A 243 9.41 6.47 -18.91
C LEU A 243 10.59 7.18 -19.61
N GLY A 244 11.31 6.51 -20.52
CA GLY A 244 12.45 7.09 -21.24
C GLY A 244 13.66 7.37 -20.35
N MET A 245 13.73 6.77 -19.16
CA MET A 245 14.82 6.97 -18.21
C MET A 245 15.90 5.92 -18.45
N SER A 246 17.07 6.36 -18.91
CA SER A 246 18.24 5.49 -19.04
C SER A 246 18.68 4.98 -17.66
N VAL A 247 18.69 3.65 -17.49
CA VAL A 247 19.24 2.97 -16.29
C VAL A 247 20.60 2.32 -16.57
N CYS A 248 21.15 2.60 -17.75
CA CYS A 248 22.41 2.08 -18.26
C CYS A 248 23.02 3.10 -19.22
N GLY A 249 24.36 3.23 -19.23
CA GLY A 249 25.06 3.83 -20.37
C GLY A 249 24.89 3.01 -21.66
N THR A 250 25.66 3.33 -22.71
CA THR A 250 25.62 2.71 -24.06
C THR A 250 26.07 1.23 -24.15
N HIS A 251 25.74 0.39 -23.18
CA HIS A 251 26.02 -1.05 -23.19
C HIS A 251 24.70 -1.83 -23.30
N ASN A 252 24.59 -2.78 -24.23
CA ASN A 252 23.29 -3.20 -24.78
C ASN A 252 22.93 -4.69 -24.61
N ASN A 253 23.73 -5.51 -23.91
CA ASN A 253 23.53 -6.98 -23.94
C ASN A 253 23.67 -7.62 -22.56
N LEU A 254 22.64 -7.53 -21.73
CA LEU A 254 22.62 -8.15 -20.39
C LEU A 254 21.56 -9.24 -20.21
N ALA A 255 20.96 -9.75 -21.29
CA ALA A 255 19.84 -10.68 -21.21
C ALA A 255 20.22 -12.13 -20.84
N ALA A 256 21.50 -12.44 -20.59
CA ALA A 256 21.96 -13.79 -20.26
C ALA A 256 22.85 -13.79 -18.99
N ALA A 257 22.79 -14.86 -18.19
CA ALA A 257 23.82 -15.12 -17.17
C ALA A 257 25.12 -15.45 -17.89
N GLY A 258 26.01 -14.48 -18.01
CA GLY A 258 27.31 -14.64 -18.66
C GLY A 258 28.48 -14.58 -17.69
N TYR A 259 29.67 -14.72 -18.26
CA TYR A 259 30.98 -14.65 -17.61
C TYR A 259 31.87 -13.58 -18.28
N SER A 260 31.32 -12.45 -18.74
CA SER A 260 32.16 -11.45 -19.42
C SER A 260 32.66 -10.36 -18.47
N ASP A 261 33.89 -9.89 -18.70
CA ASP A 261 34.46 -8.72 -18.00
C ASP A 261 33.57 -7.49 -18.20
N GLU A 262 32.86 -7.41 -19.33
CA GLU A 262 31.88 -6.36 -19.62
C GLU A 262 30.67 -6.38 -18.68
N GLU A 263 30.29 -7.54 -18.11
CA GLU A 263 29.20 -7.63 -17.13
C GLU A 263 29.65 -7.18 -15.73
N PHE A 264 30.91 -7.43 -15.36
CA PHE A 264 31.46 -6.97 -14.07
C PHE A 264 31.38 -5.45 -13.93
N ASP A 265 31.73 -4.72 -14.99
CA ASP A 265 31.69 -3.27 -14.99
C ASP A 265 30.27 -2.70 -14.90
N GLN A 266 29.26 -3.52 -15.19
CA GLN A 266 27.85 -3.15 -15.25
C GLN A 266 27.09 -3.43 -13.95
N VAL A 267 27.61 -4.27 -13.04
CA VAL A 267 27.02 -4.52 -11.71
C VAL A 267 26.94 -3.19 -10.94
N GLY A 268 25.76 -2.88 -10.40
CA GLY A 268 25.48 -1.62 -9.72
C GLY A 268 25.44 -0.37 -10.61
N LYS A 269 25.81 -0.44 -11.91
CA LYS A 269 25.84 0.73 -12.82
C LYS A 269 24.82 0.65 -13.96
N CYS A 270 24.25 -0.52 -14.20
CA CYS A 270 23.43 -0.80 -15.37
C CYS A 270 22.13 -1.54 -15.00
N SER A 271 21.34 -0.91 -14.13
CA SER A 271 19.98 -1.28 -13.69
C SER A 271 19.48 -0.28 -12.63
N LEU A 272 18.34 -0.56 -11.98
CA LEU A 272 17.78 0.24 -10.87
C LEU A 272 18.56 0.08 -9.53
N GLY A 273 19.88 -0.10 -9.59
CA GLY A 273 20.74 -0.47 -8.45
C GLY A 273 21.92 0.45 -8.16
N ASP A 274 21.92 1.68 -8.69
CA ASP A 274 22.93 2.70 -8.37
C ASP A 274 22.33 3.71 -7.37
N LEU A 275 22.80 3.65 -6.12
CA LEU A 275 22.74 4.76 -5.16
C LEU A 275 24.16 5.01 -4.64
#